data_AF-A0A3D2LB12-F1
#
_entry.id   AF-A0A3D2LB12-F1
#
_cell.length_a   1.000
_cell.length_b   1.000
_cell.length_c   1.000
_cell.angle_alpha   90.00
_cell.angle_beta   90.00
_cell.angle_gamma   90.00
#
_symmetry.space_group_name_H-M   'P 1'
#
loop_
_entity.id
_entity.type
_entity.pdbx_description
1 polymer ?
#
loop_
_entity_poly.entity_id
_entity_poly.type
_entity_poly.pdbx_seq_one_letter_code
_entity_poly.pdbx_strand_id
1 'polypeptide(L)' 'AARALIGGPEIVIADEPTSALDADARDQFIDLLSEEARRTGAALLFVSHDAGLATHFDRAV' A
#
# COMPACT_ATOMS: atom_id res chain seq x y z
N ALA A 1 -7.61 1.79 -4.98
CA ALA A 1 -6.45 0.92 -5.25
C ALA A 1 -6.51 0.23 -6.62
N ALA A 2 -7.47 -0.66 -6.89
CA ALA A 2 -7.44 -1.51 -8.11
C ALA A 2 -7.20 -0.79 -9.44
N ARG A 3 -7.79 0.40 -9.66
CA ARG A 3 -7.55 1.20 -10.88
C ARG A 3 -6.10 1.66 -11.03
N ALA A 4 -5.40 1.90 -9.93
CA ALA A 4 -4.00 2.32 -9.95
C ALA A 4 -3.07 1.20 -10.43
N LEU A 5 -3.52 -0.06 -10.43
CA LEU A 5 -2.74 -1.21 -10.89
C LEU A 5 -2.97 -1.54 -12.37
N ILE A 6 -3.92 -0.87 -13.03
CA ILE A 6 -4.23 -1.12 -14.44
C ILE A 6 -3.02 -0.73 -15.29
N GLY A 7 -2.64 -1.61 -16.22
CA GLY A 7 -1.54 -1.37 -17.15
C GLY A 7 -0.16 -1.75 -16.64
N GLY A 8 -0.05 -2.35 -15.44
CA GLY A 8 1.22 -2.81 -14.89
C GLY A 8 2.20 -1.64 -14.65
N PRO A 9 1.83 -0.65 -13.83
CA PRO A 9 2.69 0.49 -13.59
C PRO A 9 3.99 0.09 -12.88
N GLU A 10 5.05 0.85 -13.10
CA GLU A 10 6.31 0.67 -12.38
C GLU A 10 6.27 1.24 -10.95
N ILE A 11 5.31 2.13 -10.67
CA ILE A 11 5.12 2.76 -9.36
C ILE A 11 3.64 2.95 -9.02
N VAL A 12 3.29 2.70 -7.77
CA VAL A 12 1.98 2.97 -7.17
C VAL A 12 2.17 3.92 -6.00
N ILE A 13 1.47 5.05 -6.03
CA ILE A 13 1.44 6.02 -4.93
C ILE A 13 0.07 5.92 -4.26
N ALA A 14 0.06 5.66 -2.95
CA ALA A 14 -1.13 5.52 -2.15
C ALA A 14 -1.11 6.57 -1.02
N ASP A 15 -1.87 7.65 -1.22
CA ASP A 15 -1.95 8.77 -0.29
C ASP A 15 -3.12 8.61 0.67
N GLU A 16 -2.83 8.39 1.95
CA GLU A 16 -3.78 8.06 3.03
C GLU A 16 -4.87 7.03 2.63
N PRO A 17 -4.51 5.90 2.01
CA PRO A 17 -5.47 5.01 1.34
C PRO A 17 -6.36 4.21 2.31
N THR A 18 -6.06 4.24 3.61
CA THR A 18 -6.71 3.45 4.66
C THR A 18 -7.46 4.30 5.68
N SER A 19 -7.57 5.61 5.47
CA SER A 19 -8.20 6.55 6.42
C SER A 19 -9.66 6.23 6.78
N ALA A 20 -10.37 5.50 5.91
CA ALA A 20 -11.77 5.09 6.12
C ALA A 20 -11.93 3.62 6.54
N LEU A 21 -10.84 2.89 6.79
CA LEU A 21 -10.86 1.48 7.15
C LEU A 21 -10.65 1.30 8.66
N ASP A 22 -11.27 0.26 9.22
CA ASP A 22 -10.90 -0.23 10.55
C ASP A 22 -9.53 -0.92 10.52
N ALA A 23 -9.00 -1.26 11.70
CA ALA A 23 -7.65 -1.82 11.83
C ALA A 23 -7.49 -3.15 11.07
N ASP A 24 -8.46 -4.06 11.17
CA ASP A 24 -8.38 -5.36 10.52
C ASP A 24 -8.44 -5.23 8.99
N ALA A 25 -9.37 -4.42 8.48
CA ALA A 25 -9.52 -4.18 7.04
C ALA A 25 -8.34 -3.41 6.46
N ARG A 26 -7.75 -2.49 7.22
CA ARG A 26 -6.54 -1.77 6.85
C ARG A 26 -5.36 -2.71 6.66
N ASP A 27 -5.09 -3.56 7.64
CA ASP A 27 -3.93 -4.44 7.61
C ASP A 27 -4.07 -5.44 6.44
N GLN A 28 -5.27 -6.00 6.25
CA GLN A 28 -5.58 -6.82 5.08
C GLN A 28 -5.39 -6.05 3.76
N PHE A 29 -5.82 -4.80 3.69
CA PHE A 29 -5.67 -3.98 2.49
C PHE A 29 -4.19 -3.72 2.16
N ILE A 30 -3.37 -3.40 3.17
CA ILE A 30 -1.94 -3.16 2.99
C ILE A 30 -1.24 -4.42 2.50
N ASP A 31 -1.57 -5.58 3.08
CA ASP A 31 -0.98 -6.86 2.69
C ASP A 31 -1.32 -7.19 1.22
N LEU A 32 -2.59 -7.05 0.83
CA LEU A 32 -3.04 -7.27 -0.54
C LEU A 32 -2.36 -6.32 -1.54
N LEU A 33 -2.28 -5.03 -1.22
CA LEU A 33 -1.66 -4.04 -2.10
C LEU A 33 -0.16 -4.28 -2.25
N SER A 34 0.51 -4.64 -1.15
CA SER A 34 1.95 -4.92 -1.14
C SER A 34 2.28 -6.22 -1.87
N GLU A 35 1.46 -7.26 -1.72
CA GLU A 35 1.59 -8.50 -2.50
C GLU A 35 1.46 -8.22 -3.99
N GLU A 36 0.48 -7.41 -4.38
CA GLU A 36 0.22 -7.11 -5.78
C GLU A 36 1.32 -6.23 -6.41
N ALA A 37 1.86 -5.27 -5.66
CA ALA A 37 3.02 -4.50 -6.06
C ALA A 37 4.25 -5.41 -6.26
N ARG A 38 4.52 -6.33 -5.32
CA ARG A 38 5.61 -7.31 -5.44
C ARG A 38 5.42 -8.24 -6.66
N ARG A 39 4.20 -8.71 -6.90
CA ARG A 39 3.87 -9.59 -8.02
C ARG A 39 4.10 -8.93 -9.37
N THR A 40 3.80 -7.64 -9.47
CA THR A 40 3.95 -6.86 -10.71
C THR A 40 5.33 -6.22 -10.86
N GLY A 41 6.15 -6.24 -9.81
CA GLY A 41 7.45 -5.56 -9.78
C GLY A 41 7.33 -4.04 -9.59
N ALA A 42 6.15 -3.54 -9.20
CA ALA A 42 5.91 -2.14 -8.96
C ALA A 42 6.51 -1.68 -7.62
N ALA A 43 7.08 -0.48 -7.58
CA ALA A 43 7.40 0.19 -6.33
C ALA A 43 6.11 0.74 -5.68
N LEU A 44 5.92 0.50 -4.37
CA LEU A 44 4.81 1.04 -3.60
C LEU A 44 5.28 2.17 -2.70
N LEU A 45 4.80 3.39 -2.94
CA LEU A 45 4.93 4.53 -2.02
C LEU A 45 3.62 4.69 -1.26
N PHE A 46 3.65 4.43 0.04
CA PHE A 46 2.50 4.54 0.92
C PHE A 46 2.67 5.73 1.85
N VAL A 47 1.73 6.68 1.83
CA VAL A 47 1.74 7.88 2.67
C VAL A 47 0.66 7.72 3.75
N SER A 48 1.05 7.90 5.01
CA SER A 48 0.16 7.80 6.16
C SER A 48 0.68 8.62 7.32
N HIS A 49 -0.22 9.06 8.20
CA HIS A 49 0.10 9.64 9.50
C HIS A 49 0.24 8.58 10.61
N ASP A 50 -0.05 7.30 10.32
CA ASP A 50 0.07 6.19 11.27
C ASP A 50 1.47 5.54 11.17
N ALA A 51 2.35 5.89 12.12
CA ALA A 51 3.69 5.32 12.22
C ALA A 51 3.70 3.82 12.55
N GLY A 52 2.62 3.27 13.10
CA GLY A 52 2.49 1.84 13.39
C GLY A 52 2.53 0.98 12.14
N LEU A 53 2.20 1.55 10.97
CA LEU A 53 2.24 0.84 9.69
C LEU A 53 3.64 0.55 9.18
N ALA A 54 4.69 1.14 9.78
CA ALA A 54 6.08 0.97 9.35
C ALA A 54 6.52 -0.50 9.29
N THR A 55 5.92 -1.39 10.09
CA THR A 55 6.23 -2.82 10.09
C THR A 55 5.79 -3.56 8.82
N HIS A 56 4.90 -2.98 8.01
CA HIS A 56 4.45 -3.57 6.75
C HIS A 56 5.37 -3.24 5.56
N PHE A 57 6.32 -2.31 5.71
CA PHE A 57 7.12 -1.78 4.61
C PHE A 57 8.61 -2.06 4.77
N ASP A 58 9.32 -2.20 3.65
CA ASP A 58 10.76 -2.42 3.64
C ASP A 58 11.56 -1.23 4.18
N ARG A 59 10.98 -0.02 4.08
CA ARG A 59 11.56 1.25 4.54
C ARG A 59 10.45 2.17 5.03
N ALA A 60 10.74 2.91 6.09
CA ALA A 60 9.93 4.02 6.60
C ALA A 60 10.83 5.24 6.80
N VAL A 61 10.29 6.44 6.57
CA VAL A 61 11.01 7.72 6.64
C VAL A 61 10.30 8.66 7.60
#